data_AF-A0A2D6S0H3-F1
#
_entry.id   AF-A0A2D6S0H3-F1
#
_cell.length_a   1.000
_cell.length_b   1.000
_cell.length_c   1.000
_cell.angle_alpha   90.00
_cell.angle_beta   90.00
_cell.angle_gamma   90.00
#
_symmetry.space_group_name_H-M   'P 1'
#
loop_
_entity.id
_entity.type
_entity.pdbx_description
1 polymer ?
#
loop_
_entity_poly.entity_id
_entity_poly.type
_entity_poly.pdbx_seq_one_letter_code
_entity_poly.pdbx_strand_id
1 'polypeptide(L)'
;MTTRANYKSILDLTEIYTGWALRSQVLEETDLDYGGFRCPEKLVCEPWAAANILSTLTQLYINLDSQYYCREDVLDRMELAIKFLLRSQDQDGTVRGFFCEPEISLPSTAVSMLSLLRSYKWLVRDLTVNGGVSDRVKDFLDKAVDGIQNEPVFVNYHQFIIAEALLEYDHLFDNPEINRKARSYIQDGIEISDDGLYPDRSPASNMIVNAAILSFAERLGQLDLLDFVRRNLNFLLYTFRSNGEVTAGLSEAGFENGLPSGYAVWKKMSIVDQNGLYATAGDLTLNTYLSRFDNGIIRPYLNHPNPNFQIGNDSRLFVTSNIGQFLETELELDNNWVNRLPMDSQYEKFYRKSNIAFIRSGKTSTTIMGNQSNFFSLHNDSIAIDSILISSIYQGFRHVLMTGLAIDRKTYLTESETVQCVFRPKSKKREIVALDFKIFMEIDRIKDGFELNFTTEGWDGIPLIIEFGLRKVGTLFVGDCNWDLSETDVVFLSEELAVIENNKDRIKIEGGKVEHKIFQAENNSNFARLFLAPITPYEGIIRITAQ
;
A
#
# COMPACT_ATOMS: atom_id res chain seq x y z
N MET A 1 8.71 23.82 -25.66
CA MET A 1 8.67 23.32 -24.27
C MET A 1 7.22 23.35 -23.82
N THR A 2 6.54 22.21 -23.90
CA THR A 2 5.21 22.02 -23.32
C THR A 2 5.36 22.13 -21.80
N THR A 3 4.76 23.14 -21.19
CA THR A 3 4.66 23.29 -19.74
C THR A 3 3.83 22.13 -19.19
N ARG A 4 4.49 21.01 -18.89
CA ARG A 4 3.89 19.88 -18.17
C ARG A 4 3.60 20.37 -16.75
N ALA A 5 2.31 20.46 -16.41
CA ALA A 5 1.84 21.17 -15.22
C ALA A 5 2.51 20.72 -13.91
N ASN A 6 2.89 19.44 -13.81
CA ASN A 6 3.46 18.85 -12.59
C ASN A 6 4.99 18.64 -12.65
N TYR A 7 5.58 18.69 -13.85
CA TYR A 7 6.98 18.34 -14.07
C TYR A 7 7.93 19.18 -13.22
N LYS A 8 7.75 20.51 -13.18
CA LYS A 8 8.63 21.40 -12.40
C LYS A 8 8.56 21.10 -10.90
N SER A 9 7.37 20.89 -10.36
CA SER A 9 7.19 20.55 -8.94
C SER A 9 7.81 19.20 -8.59
N ILE A 10 7.69 18.20 -9.46
CA ILE A 10 8.34 16.90 -9.25
C ILE A 10 9.86 17.04 -9.33
N LEU A 11 10.38 17.77 -10.31
CA LEU A 11 11.82 18.02 -10.46
C LEU A 11 12.40 18.71 -9.22
N ASP A 12 11.82 19.83 -8.80
CA ASP A 12 12.27 20.58 -7.62
C ASP A 12 12.28 19.68 -6.37
N LEU A 13 11.24 18.86 -6.19
CA LEU A 13 11.15 17.94 -5.08
C LEU A 13 12.20 16.82 -5.14
N THR A 14 12.46 16.30 -6.33
CA THR A 14 13.46 15.25 -6.60
C THR A 14 14.87 15.79 -6.32
N GLU A 15 15.15 17.04 -6.67
CA GLU A 15 16.41 17.71 -6.33
C GLU A 15 16.61 17.89 -4.82
N ILE A 16 15.56 18.32 -4.11
CA ILE A 16 15.62 18.46 -2.64
C ILE A 16 15.90 17.09 -2.00
N TYR A 17 15.20 16.03 -2.44
CA TYR A 17 15.45 14.66 -1.99
C TYR A 17 16.90 14.22 -2.27
N THR A 18 17.41 14.45 -3.48
CA THR A 18 18.80 14.12 -3.84
C THR A 18 19.80 14.80 -2.90
N GLY A 19 19.55 16.04 -2.48
CA GLY A 19 20.35 16.69 -1.44
C GLY A 19 20.41 15.89 -0.13
N TRP A 20 19.29 15.30 0.31
CA TRP A 20 19.25 14.40 1.47
C TRP A 20 20.01 13.10 1.22
N ALA A 21 19.76 12.45 0.08
CA ALA A 21 20.40 11.21 -0.28
C ALA A 21 21.93 11.35 -0.31
N LEU A 22 22.45 12.38 -0.98
CA LEU A 22 23.90 12.65 -1.06
C LEU A 22 24.53 12.91 0.32
N ARG A 23 23.83 13.57 1.24
CA ARG A 23 24.30 13.75 2.63
C ARG A 23 24.31 12.46 3.44
N SER A 24 23.47 11.50 3.08
CA SER A 24 23.40 10.19 3.73
C SER A 24 24.39 9.17 3.15
N GLN A 25 25.10 9.50 2.06
CA GLN A 25 26.05 8.58 1.46
C GLN A 25 27.28 8.39 2.36
N VAL A 26 27.70 7.14 2.55
CA VAL A 26 28.87 6.78 3.34
C VAL A 26 30.13 7.03 2.51
N LEU A 27 30.99 7.95 2.94
CA LEU A 27 32.19 8.37 2.20
C LEU A 27 33.51 7.94 2.83
N GLU A 28 33.44 7.31 4.00
CA GLU A 28 34.60 6.76 4.69
C GLU A 28 35.00 5.43 4.01
N GLU A 29 36.19 5.39 3.39
CA GLU A 29 36.65 4.21 2.63
C GLU A 29 36.83 2.95 3.49
N THR A 30 37.07 3.13 4.80
CA THR A 30 37.24 2.03 5.75
C THR A 30 35.91 1.43 6.22
N ASP A 31 34.79 2.10 5.93
CA ASP A 31 33.45 1.64 6.28
C ASP A 31 32.99 0.54 5.31
N LEU A 32 32.41 -0.54 5.83
CA LEU A 32 31.91 -1.65 5.01
C LEU A 32 30.84 -1.19 4.01
N ASP A 33 30.07 -0.17 4.39
CA ASP A 33 29.02 0.40 3.55
C ASP A 33 29.52 1.51 2.60
N TYR A 34 30.83 1.67 2.39
CA TYR A 34 31.39 2.75 1.56
C TYR A 34 30.67 2.92 0.20
N GLY A 35 30.09 4.09 -0.05
CA GLY A 35 29.30 4.39 -1.24
C GLY A 35 27.80 4.08 -1.13
N GLY A 36 27.37 3.35 -0.11
CA GLY A 36 25.96 3.12 0.24
C GLY A 36 25.32 4.34 0.90
N PHE A 37 23.99 4.31 1.07
CA PHE A 37 23.21 5.41 1.63
C PHE A 37 22.66 5.03 3.02
N ARG A 38 23.32 5.52 4.07
CA ARG A 38 23.00 5.17 5.45
C ARG A 38 21.79 5.94 5.92
N CYS A 39 20.68 5.25 6.06
CA CYS A 39 19.44 5.85 6.52
C CYS A 39 19.60 6.46 7.92
N PRO A 40 19.29 7.75 8.13
CA PRO A 40 19.38 8.36 9.46
C PRO A 40 18.43 7.75 10.49
N GLU A 41 17.34 7.13 10.05
CA GLU A 41 16.27 6.59 10.89
C GLU A 41 16.50 5.13 11.28
N LYS A 42 17.27 4.39 10.47
CA LYS A 42 17.51 2.95 10.63
C LYS A 42 18.99 2.59 10.78
N LEU A 43 19.89 3.51 10.45
CA LEU A 43 21.36 3.38 10.50
C LEU A 43 21.93 2.23 9.64
N VAL A 44 21.18 1.79 8.63
CA VAL A 44 21.59 0.76 7.66
C VAL A 44 21.60 1.31 6.24
N CYS A 45 22.33 0.64 5.35
CA CYS A 45 22.34 0.91 3.92
C CYS A 45 21.56 -0.20 3.19
N GLU A 46 20.38 0.10 2.66
CA GLU A 46 19.58 -0.88 1.92
C GLU A 46 19.96 -0.91 0.44
N PRO A 47 20.38 -2.07 -0.13
CA PRO A 47 20.77 -2.16 -1.54
C PRO A 47 19.67 -1.76 -2.52
N TRP A 48 18.42 -2.18 -2.29
CA TRP A 48 17.30 -1.83 -3.17
C TRP A 48 17.02 -0.32 -3.15
N ALA A 49 17.18 0.32 -1.99
CA ALA A 49 17.03 1.78 -1.86
C ALA A 49 18.20 2.50 -2.53
N ALA A 50 19.43 1.98 -2.42
CA ALA A 50 20.59 2.52 -3.13
C ALA A 50 20.43 2.42 -4.65
N ALA A 51 19.84 1.35 -5.18
CA ALA A 51 19.51 1.22 -6.61
C ALA A 51 18.47 2.26 -7.05
N ASN A 52 17.41 2.48 -6.25
CA ASN A 52 16.43 3.54 -6.50
C ASN A 52 17.06 4.95 -6.46
N ILE A 53 17.92 5.23 -5.48
CA ILE A 53 18.64 6.50 -5.36
C ILE A 53 19.55 6.69 -6.57
N LEU A 54 20.31 5.66 -7.00
CA LEU A 54 21.14 5.73 -8.20
C LEU A 54 20.30 6.02 -9.46
N SER A 55 19.11 5.43 -9.56
CA SER A 55 18.15 5.73 -10.64
C SER A 55 17.72 7.20 -10.62
N THR A 56 17.37 7.72 -9.44
CA THR A 56 17.02 9.13 -9.26
C THR A 56 18.19 10.08 -9.60
N LEU A 57 19.41 9.76 -9.13
CA LEU A 57 20.62 10.53 -9.46
C LEU A 57 20.89 10.54 -10.97
N THR A 58 20.75 9.37 -11.63
CA THR A 58 20.94 9.23 -13.08
C THR A 58 20.00 10.15 -13.85
N GLN A 59 18.71 10.16 -13.48
CA GLN A 59 17.71 11.01 -14.13
C GLN A 59 17.99 12.50 -13.93
N LEU A 60 18.44 12.91 -12.74
CA LEU A 60 18.82 14.31 -12.50
C LEU A 60 20.12 14.71 -13.21
N TYR A 61 21.06 13.77 -13.37
CA TYR A 61 22.36 14.00 -14.00
C TYR A 61 22.24 14.25 -15.51
N ILE A 62 21.33 13.55 -16.19
CA ILE A 62 21.11 13.70 -17.64
C ILE A 62 20.06 14.76 -17.99
N ASN A 63 19.29 15.23 -17.01
CA ASN A 63 18.19 16.16 -17.27
C ASN A 63 18.69 17.60 -17.36
N LEU A 64 18.59 18.21 -18.54
CA LEU A 64 19.00 19.60 -18.82
C LEU A 64 18.36 20.66 -17.91
N ASP A 65 17.16 20.39 -17.36
CA ASP A 65 16.46 21.33 -16.48
C ASP A 65 16.91 21.21 -15.00
N SER A 66 17.70 20.19 -14.68
CA SER A 66 18.15 19.87 -13.32
C SER A 66 19.39 20.68 -12.93
N GLN A 67 19.47 21.12 -11.67
CA GLN A 67 20.68 21.73 -11.11
C GLN A 67 21.86 20.75 -11.00
N TYR A 68 21.60 19.45 -11.18
CA TYR A 68 22.60 18.38 -11.17
C TYR A 68 23.05 17.94 -12.57
N TYR A 69 22.56 18.61 -13.63
CA TYR A 69 22.90 18.29 -15.00
C TYR A 69 24.41 18.27 -15.24
N CYS A 70 24.94 17.14 -15.73
CA CYS A 70 26.35 16.89 -16.04
C CYS A 70 27.35 17.30 -14.95
N ARG A 71 26.95 17.28 -13.67
CA ARG A 71 27.85 17.63 -12.55
C ARG A 71 28.80 16.48 -12.22
N GLU A 72 30.11 16.74 -12.33
CA GLU A 72 31.17 15.77 -12.03
C GLU A 72 31.04 15.18 -10.62
N ASP A 73 30.74 16.00 -9.62
CA ASP A 73 30.59 15.54 -8.24
C ASP A 73 29.39 14.59 -8.06
N VAL A 74 28.36 14.69 -8.90
CA VAL A 74 27.23 13.73 -8.89
C VAL A 74 27.63 12.43 -9.57
N LEU A 75 28.38 12.50 -10.66
CA LEU A 75 28.90 11.32 -11.35
C LEU A 75 29.79 10.49 -10.43
N ASP A 76 30.68 11.13 -9.65
CA ASP A 76 31.51 10.46 -8.65
C ASP A 76 30.66 9.74 -7.59
N ARG A 77 29.56 10.36 -7.16
CA ARG A 77 28.61 9.79 -6.18
C ARG A 77 27.86 8.59 -6.75
N MET A 78 27.49 8.65 -8.03
CA MET A 78 26.89 7.54 -8.77
C MET A 78 27.87 6.38 -8.91
N GLU A 79 29.15 6.65 -9.19
CA GLU A 79 30.20 5.62 -9.22
C GLU A 79 30.36 4.90 -7.87
N LEU A 80 30.34 5.64 -6.77
CA LEU A 80 30.39 5.06 -5.43
C LEU A 80 29.17 4.19 -5.13
N ALA A 81 27.98 4.67 -5.51
CA ALA A 81 26.73 3.93 -5.32
C ALA A 81 26.72 2.59 -6.08
N ILE A 82 27.14 2.57 -7.36
CA ILE A 82 27.19 1.30 -8.11
C ILE A 82 28.28 0.35 -7.59
N LYS A 83 29.41 0.88 -7.12
CA LYS A 83 30.46 0.08 -6.46
C LYS A 83 29.96 -0.54 -5.15
N PHE A 84 29.11 0.17 -4.39
CA PHE A 84 28.44 -0.40 -3.21
C PHE A 84 27.49 -1.54 -3.61
N LEU A 85 26.60 -1.29 -4.57
CA LEU A 85 25.63 -2.29 -5.05
C LEU A 85 26.30 -3.59 -5.52
N LEU A 86 27.39 -3.50 -6.29
CA LEU A 86 28.16 -4.66 -6.74
C LEU A 86 28.76 -5.47 -5.58
N ARG A 87 29.17 -4.80 -4.49
CA ARG A 87 29.66 -5.48 -3.27
C ARG A 87 28.53 -6.07 -2.43
N SER A 88 27.31 -5.54 -2.57
CA SER A 88 26.11 -6.06 -1.90
C SER A 88 25.49 -7.27 -2.57
N GLN A 89 25.92 -7.64 -3.80
CA GLN A 89 25.47 -8.88 -4.45
C GLN A 89 26.17 -10.10 -3.86
N ASP A 90 25.38 -11.11 -3.49
CA ASP A 90 25.84 -12.43 -3.11
C ASP A 90 26.62 -13.10 -4.25
N GLN A 91 27.29 -14.22 -3.97
CA GLN A 91 28.07 -14.93 -4.98
C GLN A 91 27.21 -15.38 -6.19
N ASP A 92 25.95 -15.74 -5.94
CA ASP A 92 24.98 -16.10 -6.97
C ASP A 92 24.40 -14.90 -7.72
N GLY A 93 24.64 -13.67 -7.26
CA GLY A 93 24.13 -12.44 -7.89
C GLY A 93 22.86 -11.87 -7.29
N THR A 94 22.22 -12.59 -6.37
CA THR A 94 21.06 -12.07 -5.63
C THR A 94 21.47 -11.00 -4.62
N VAL A 95 20.49 -10.22 -4.18
CA VAL A 95 20.67 -9.14 -3.22
C VAL A 95 19.71 -9.34 -2.05
N ARG A 96 20.23 -9.35 -0.83
CA ARG A 96 19.43 -9.41 0.39
C ARG A 96 19.09 -8.00 0.87
N GLY A 97 17.82 -7.78 1.21
CA GLY A 97 17.43 -6.61 1.99
C GLY A 97 17.64 -6.89 3.47
N PHE A 98 18.03 -5.88 4.27
CA PHE A 98 18.12 -6.05 5.74
C PHE A 98 16.75 -6.38 6.35
N PHE A 99 15.71 -5.88 5.70
CA PHE A 99 14.33 -5.95 6.14
C PHE A 99 13.49 -7.03 5.47
N CYS A 100 14.10 -7.84 4.61
CA CYS A 100 13.46 -9.00 4.01
C CYS A 100 13.75 -10.25 4.85
N GLU A 101 12.86 -11.24 4.79
CA GLU A 101 13.15 -12.55 5.36
C GLU A 101 14.46 -13.08 4.76
N PRO A 102 15.40 -13.62 5.56
CA PRO A 102 16.72 -14.04 5.09
C PRO A 102 16.69 -15.05 3.92
N GLU A 103 15.56 -15.72 3.74
CA GLU A 103 15.29 -16.75 2.74
C GLU A 103 14.68 -16.21 1.43
N ILE A 104 14.37 -14.91 1.34
CA ILE A 104 13.67 -14.31 0.18
C ILE A 104 14.49 -13.12 -0.39
N SER A 105 15.49 -13.41 -1.23
CA SER A 105 16.33 -12.40 -1.90
C SER A 105 15.81 -11.94 -3.27
N LEU A 106 14.95 -12.74 -3.92
CA LEU A 106 14.47 -12.46 -5.28
C LEU A 106 13.71 -11.14 -5.45
N PRO A 107 12.78 -10.75 -4.57
CA PRO A 107 12.06 -9.49 -4.70
C PRO A 107 12.99 -8.27 -4.67
N SER A 108 13.92 -8.25 -3.71
CA SER A 108 14.91 -7.19 -3.57
C SER A 108 15.84 -7.12 -4.78
N THR A 109 16.20 -8.28 -5.32
CA THR A 109 16.97 -8.39 -6.56
C THR A 109 16.19 -7.80 -7.74
N ALA A 110 14.93 -8.19 -7.94
CA ALA A 110 14.10 -7.71 -9.05
C ALA A 110 13.81 -6.21 -8.96
N VAL A 111 13.50 -5.68 -7.77
CA VAL A 111 13.31 -4.23 -7.55
C VAL A 111 14.58 -3.46 -7.87
N SER A 112 15.74 -3.95 -7.42
CA SER A 112 17.04 -3.34 -7.74
C SER A 112 17.31 -3.36 -9.25
N MET A 113 17.02 -4.48 -9.92
CA MET A 113 17.15 -4.60 -11.37
C MET A 113 16.26 -3.60 -12.10
N LEU A 114 14.98 -3.46 -11.77
CA LEU A 114 14.08 -2.51 -12.43
C LEU A 114 14.61 -1.07 -12.33
N SER A 115 15.15 -0.68 -11.18
CA SER A 115 15.77 0.64 -11.00
C SER A 115 17.04 0.83 -11.82
N LEU A 116 17.88 -0.20 -11.91
CA LEU A 116 19.13 -0.14 -12.66
C LEU A 116 18.92 -0.28 -14.17
N LEU A 117 17.90 -1.00 -14.63
CA LEU A 117 17.47 -1.05 -16.03
C LEU A 117 17.01 0.33 -16.49
N ARG A 118 16.24 1.05 -15.67
CA ARG A 118 15.92 2.47 -15.91
C ARG A 118 17.18 3.32 -16.02
N SER A 119 18.11 3.20 -15.07
CA SER A 119 19.37 3.94 -15.10
C SER A 119 20.16 3.65 -16.38
N TYR A 120 20.31 2.38 -16.74
CA TYR A 120 21.04 1.93 -17.92
C TYR A 120 20.45 2.52 -19.19
N LYS A 121 19.12 2.38 -19.38
CA LYS A 121 18.36 2.95 -20.51
C LYS A 121 18.65 4.44 -20.72
N TRP A 122 18.76 5.19 -19.63
CA TRP A 122 19.03 6.62 -19.67
C TRP A 122 20.51 6.94 -19.94
N LEU A 123 21.44 6.24 -19.27
CA LEU A 123 22.88 6.44 -19.44
C LEU A 123 23.35 6.15 -20.88
N VAL A 124 22.86 5.08 -21.50
CA VAL A 124 23.27 4.72 -22.87
C VAL A 124 22.67 5.60 -23.96
N ARG A 125 21.62 6.37 -23.63
CA ARG A 125 21.02 7.35 -24.56
C ARG A 125 21.80 8.67 -24.62
N ASP A 126 22.56 8.99 -23.57
CA ASP A 126 23.30 10.24 -23.48
C ASP A 126 24.79 10.02 -23.80
N LEU A 127 25.21 10.50 -24.96
CA LEU A 127 26.59 10.37 -25.46
C LEU A 127 27.62 11.19 -24.65
N THR A 128 27.17 12.03 -23.72
CA THR A 128 28.07 12.83 -22.86
C THR A 128 28.54 12.07 -21.63
N VAL A 129 27.93 10.92 -21.32
CA VAL A 129 28.29 10.09 -20.17
C VAL A 129 29.35 9.07 -20.58
N ASN A 130 30.49 9.07 -19.91
CA ASN A 130 31.51 8.04 -20.10
C ASN A 130 30.96 6.66 -19.65
N GLY A 131 31.27 5.60 -20.39
CA GLY A 131 30.68 4.26 -20.22
C GLY A 131 30.91 3.60 -18.86
N GLY A 132 31.82 4.12 -18.03
CA GLY A 132 32.23 3.47 -16.77
C GLY A 132 31.09 3.19 -15.77
N VAL A 133 30.10 4.08 -15.63
CA VAL A 133 28.93 3.83 -14.76
C VAL A 133 27.95 2.86 -15.43
N SER A 134 27.65 3.04 -16.71
CA SER A 134 26.72 2.15 -17.44
C SER A 134 27.26 0.72 -17.53
N ASP A 135 28.56 0.54 -17.70
CA ASP A 135 29.21 -0.78 -17.76
C ASP A 135 29.08 -1.49 -16.41
N ARG A 136 29.29 -0.80 -15.29
CA ARG A 136 29.10 -1.37 -13.94
C ARG A 136 27.64 -1.66 -13.61
N VAL A 137 26.73 -0.82 -14.10
CA VAL A 137 25.29 -1.09 -14.02
C VAL A 137 24.96 -2.37 -14.77
N LYS A 138 25.53 -2.55 -15.97
CA LYS A 138 25.39 -3.80 -16.72
C LYS A 138 25.99 -5.00 -15.98
N ASP A 139 27.18 -4.88 -15.41
CA ASP A 139 27.81 -5.96 -14.62
C ASP A 139 26.89 -6.43 -13.49
N PHE A 140 26.25 -5.49 -12.78
CA PHE A 140 25.28 -5.82 -11.74
C PHE A 140 24.08 -6.59 -12.31
N LEU A 141 23.51 -6.09 -13.42
CA LEU A 141 22.33 -6.66 -14.05
C LEU A 141 22.58 -8.08 -14.56
N ASP A 142 23.71 -8.31 -15.23
CA ASP A 142 24.09 -9.61 -15.76
C ASP A 142 24.20 -10.63 -14.61
N LYS A 143 24.87 -10.25 -13.51
CA LYS A 143 25.01 -11.11 -12.33
C LYS A 143 23.66 -11.35 -11.63
N ALA A 144 22.80 -10.33 -11.54
CA ALA A 144 21.47 -10.46 -10.92
C ALA A 144 20.57 -11.41 -11.71
N VAL A 145 20.63 -11.38 -13.03
CA VAL A 145 19.93 -12.31 -13.92
C VAL A 145 20.36 -13.75 -13.66
N ASP A 146 21.67 -14.01 -13.54
CA ASP A 146 22.19 -15.34 -13.21
C ASP A 146 21.63 -15.84 -11.86
N GLY A 147 21.54 -14.97 -10.85
CA GLY A 147 20.96 -15.29 -9.55
C GLY A 147 19.48 -15.68 -9.64
N ILE A 148 18.67 -14.88 -10.33
CA ILE A 148 17.24 -15.15 -10.50
C ILE A 148 16.98 -16.47 -11.23
N GLN A 149 17.82 -16.85 -12.20
CA GLN A 149 17.61 -18.08 -12.97
C GLN A 149 17.67 -19.34 -12.11
N ASN A 150 18.48 -19.33 -11.05
CA ASN A 150 18.78 -20.49 -10.21
C ASN A 150 17.77 -20.72 -9.08
N GLU A 151 16.87 -19.77 -8.84
CA GLU A 151 15.93 -19.81 -7.73
C GLU A 151 14.54 -20.36 -8.15
N PRO A 152 13.77 -20.93 -7.21
CA PRO A 152 12.44 -21.46 -7.49
C PRO A 152 11.42 -20.34 -7.76
N VAL A 153 10.34 -20.71 -8.45
CA VAL A 153 9.20 -19.83 -8.70
C VAL A 153 8.33 -19.77 -7.44
N PHE A 154 8.18 -18.58 -6.86
CA PHE A 154 7.21 -18.33 -5.78
C PHE A 154 5.86 -17.93 -6.37
N VAL A 155 4.76 -18.54 -5.90
CA VAL A 155 3.40 -18.26 -6.38
C VAL A 155 2.78 -17.15 -5.52
N ASN A 156 3.20 -15.92 -5.77
CA ASN A 156 2.59 -14.71 -5.21
C ASN A 156 2.87 -13.52 -6.15
N TYR A 157 2.48 -12.31 -5.78
CA TYR A 157 2.66 -11.13 -6.64
C TYR A 157 4.13 -10.86 -7.03
N HIS A 158 5.11 -11.36 -6.26
CA HIS A 158 6.52 -11.17 -6.55
C HIS A 158 6.93 -11.84 -7.88
N GLN A 159 6.24 -12.90 -8.31
CA GLN A 159 6.50 -13.54 -9.61
C GLN A 159 6.36 -12.56 -10.78
N PHE A 160 5.40 -11.63 -10.69
CA PHE A 160 5.14 -10.66 -11.75
C PHE A 160 6.25 -9.59 -11.81
N ILE A 161 6.75 -9.14 -10.66
CA ILE A 161 7.87 -8.20 -10.59
C ILE A 161 9.15 -8.83 -11.16
N ILE A 162 9.40 -10.10 -10.82
CA ILE A 162 10.56 -10.84 -11.33
C ILE A 162 10.46 -11.01 -12.85
N ALA A 163 9.29 -11.41 -13.36
CA ALA A 163 9.05 -11.52 -14.79
C ALA A 163 9.23 -10.17 -15.52
N GLU A 164 8.76 -9.06 -14.92
CA GLU A 164 8.94 -7.71 -15.47
C GLU A 164 10.42 -7.37 -15.59
N ALA A 165 11.20 -7.57 -14.51
CA ALA A 165 12.63 -7.30 -14.52
C ALA A 165 13.38 -8.09 -15.61
N LEU A 166 13.03 -9.36 -15.80
CA LEU A 166 13.63 -10.21 -16.84
C LEU A 166 13.22 -9.76 -18.25
N LEU A 167 11.97 -9.35 -18.47
CA LEU A 167 11.51 -8.86 -19.78
C LEU A 167 12.10 -7.49 -20.14
N GLU A 168 12.24 -6.59 -19.17
CA GLU A 168 12.93 -5.31 -19.38
C GLU A 168 14.43 -5.53 -19.66
N TYR A 169 15.06 -6.51 -19.01
CA TYR A 169 16.44 -6.91 -19.34
C TYR A 169 16.55 -7.46 -20.76
N ASP A 170 15.70 -8.42 -21.14
CA ASP A 170 15.65 -8.98 -22.49
C ASP A 170 15.44 -7.89 -23.55
N HIS A 171 14.56 -6.92 -23.28
CA HIS A 171 14.31 -5.82 -24.20
C HIS A 171 15.55 -4.95 -24.48
N LEU A 172 16.43 -4.77 -23.49
CA LEU A 172 17.65 -3.97 -23.63
C LEU A 172 18.83 -4.76 -24.21
N PHE A 173 18.88 -6.08 -24.01
CA PHE A 173 20.06 -6.91 -24.32
C PHE A 173 19.81 -8.06 -25.30
N ASP A 174 18.57 -8.25 -25.78
CA ASP A 174 18.13 -9.27 -26.75
C ASP A 174 18.59 -10.69 -26.35
N ASN A 175 18.04 -11.21 -25.24
CA ASN A 175 18.44 -12.50 -24.67
C ASN A 175 17.26 -13.49 -24.61
N PRO A 176 17.08 -14.33 -25.65
CA PRO A 176 15.94 -15.26 -25.77
C PRO A 176 15.78 -16.24 -24.59
N GLU A 177 16.87 -16.63 -23.94
CA GLU A 177 16.83 -17.55 -22.80
C GLU A 177 16.19 -16.88 -21.57
N ILE A 178 16.45 -15.58 -21.39
CA ILE A 178 15.82 -14.76 -20.35
C ILE A 178 14.34 -14.56 -20.64
N ASN A 179 13.99 -14.27 -21.89
CA ASN A 179 12.59 -14.17 -22.31
C ASN A 179 11.82 -15.45 -21.95
N ARG A 180 12.41 -16.61 -22.24
CA ARG A 180 11.82 -17.93 -21.93
C ARG A 180 11.68 -18.15 -20.41
N LYS A 181 12.67 -17.76 -19.60
CA LYS A 181 12.57 -17.82 -18.13
C LYS A 181 11.48 -16.88 -17.61
N ALA A 182 11.41 -15.64 -18.10
CA ALA A 182 10.37 -14.69 -17.71
C ALA A 182 8.96 -15.23 -17.98
N ARG A 183 8.75 -15.86 -19.14
CA ARG A 183 7.47 -16.53 -19.49
C ARG A 183 7.12 -17.67 -18.53
N SER A 184 8.10 -18.36 -17.95
CA SER A 184 7.85 -19.42 -16.97
C SER A 184 7.25 -18.89 -15.65
N TYR A 185 7.52 -17.64 -15.27
CA TYR A 185 6.93 -17.01 -14.07
C TYR A 185 5.47 -16.57 -14.27
N ILE A 186 4.98 -16.50 -15.51
CA ILE A 186 3.62 -16.06 -15.85
C ILE A 186 2.79 -17.16 -16.53
N GLN A 187 3.34 -18.38 -16.64
CA GLN A 187 2.71 -19.48 -17.37
C GLN A 187 1.38 -19.95 -16.74
N ASP A 188 1.22 -19.76 -15.43
CA ASP A 188 0.01 -20.13 -14.69
C ASP A 188 -1.12 -19.12 -14.87
N GLY A 189 -0.86 -18.03 -15.59
CA GLY A 189 -1.81 -16.95 -15.83
C GLY A 189 -1.85 -15.92 -14.70
N ILE A 190 -2.80 -14.99 -14.82
CA ILE A 190 -3.02 -13.92 -13.84
C ILE A 190 -4.34 -14.21 -13.12
N GLU A 191 -4.25 -14.56 -11.84
CA GLU A 191 -5.41 -14.73 -10.99
C GLU A 191 -5.99 -13.37 -10.62
N ILE A 192 -7.22 -13.10 -11.05
CA ILE A 192 -7.99 -11.91 -10.67
C ILE A 192 -9.46 -12.32 -10.54
N SER A 193 -10.18 -11.76 -9.57
CA SER A 193 -11.63 -11.95 -9.48
C SER A 193 -12.37 -11.25 -10.63
N ASP A 194 -13.59 -11.70 -10.94
CA ASP A 194 -14.47 -11.05 -11.92
C ASP A 194 -14.75 -9.57 -11.58
N ASP A 195 -14.69 -9.24 -10.29
CA ASP A 195 -14.85 -7.89 -9.74
C ASP A 195 -13.59 -7.01 -9.89
N GLY A 196 -12.46 -7.58 -10.30
CA GLY A 196 -11.20 -6.86 -10.54
C GLY A 196 -10.21 -6.84 -9.38
N LEU A 197 -10.44 -7.59 -8.30
CA LEU A 197 -9.54 -7.66 -7.15
C LEU A 197 -8.56 -8.84 -7.28
N TYR A 198 -7.27 -8.60 -7.07
CA TYR A 198 -6.23 -9.63 -6.95
C TYR A 198 -6.24 -10.30 -5.55
N PRO A 199 -5.68 -11.51 -5.38
CA PRO A 199 -5.75 -12.28 -4.14
C PRO A 199 -5.24 -11.57 -2.87
N ASP A 200 -4.20 -10.73 -2.99
CA ASP A 200 -3.62 -9.98 -1.87
C ASP A 200 -4.54 -8.85 -1.35
N ARG A 201 -5.55 -8.46 -2.15
CA ARG A 201 -6.54 -7.40 -1.89
C ARG A 201 -5.97 -5.98 -1.68
N SER A 202 -4.66 -5.83 -1.49
CA SER A 202 -3.99 -4.55 -1.26
C SER A 202 -4.02 -3.65 -2.49
N PRO A 203 -4.57 -2.42 -2.40
CA PRO A 203 -4.50 -1.45 -3.48
C PRO A 203 -3.06 -1.15 -3.94
N ALA A 204 -2.09 -1.16 -3.02
CA ALA A 204 -0.69 -0.89 -3.34
C ALA A 204 -0.06 -2.05 -4.13
N SER A 205 -0.23 -3.29 -3.67
CA SER A 205 0.24 -4.49 -4.38
C SER A 205 -0.43 -4.63 -5.74
N ASN A 206 -1.73 -4.30 -5.85
CA ASN A 206 -2.46 -4.31 -7.11
C ASN A 206 -1.80 -3.41 -8.16
N MET A 207 -1.29 -2.24 -7.77
CA MET A 207 -0.61 -1.32 -8.69
C MET A 207 0.74 -1.85 -9.17
N ILE A 208 1.44 -2.60 -8.32
CA ILE A 208 2.69 -3.27 -8.71
C ILE A 208 2.38 -4.36 -9.76
N VAL A 209 1.35 -5.17 -9.52
CA VAL A 209 0.91 -6.20 -10.48
C VAL A 209 0.45 -5.55 -11.79
N ASN A 210 -0.32 -4.46 -11.74
CA ASN A 210 -0.73 -3.74 -12.94
C ASN A 210 0.45 -3.17 -13.73
N ALA A 211 1.48 -2.63 -13.07
CA ALA A 211 2.69 -2.13 -13.73
C ALA A 211 3.42 -3.26 -14.48
N ALA A 212 3.59 -4.42 -13.83
CA ALA A 212 4.18 -5.60 -14.45
C ALA A 212 3.38 -6.08 -15.66
N ILE A 213 2.04 -6.18 -15.54
CA ILE A 213 1.16 -6.58 -16.64
C ILE A 213 1.24 -5.61 -17.83
N LEU A 214 1.36 -4.30 -17.56
CA LEU A 214 1.57 -3.30 -18.62
C LEU A 214 2.89 -3.52 -19.36
N SER A 215 3.97 -3.85 -18.65
CA SER A 215 5.23 -4.24 -19.29
C SER A 215 5.05 -5.52 -20.12
N PHE A 216 4.37 -6.55 -19.59
CA PHE A 216 4.14 -7.79 -20.35
C PHE A 216 3.38 -7.54 -21.65
N ALA A 217 2.31 -6.74 -21.59
CA ALA A 217 1.51 -6.41 -22.75
C ALA A 217 2.36 -5.78 -23.87
N GLU A 218 3.28 -4.90 -23.49
CA GLU A 218 4.18 -4.23 -24.44
C GLU A 218 5.32 -5.12 -24.93
N ARG A 219 6.06 -5.75 -24.01
CA ARG A 219 7.26 -6.55 -24.34
C ARG A 219 6.91 -7.83 -25.09
N LEU A 220 5.74 -8.41 -24.82
CA LEU A 220 5.29 -9.64 -25.44
C LEU A 220 4.32 -9.40 -26.62
N GLY A 221 3.89 -8.16 -26.85
CA GLY A 221 2.87 -7.82 -27.86
C GLY A 221 1.49 -8.40 -27.54
N GLN A 222 1.18 -8.65 -26.27
CA GLN A 222 -0.04 -9.31 -25.80
C GLN A 222 -1.02 -8.29 -25.22
N LEU A 223 -1.68 -7.52 -26.08
CA LEU A 223 -2.56 -6.43 -25.66
C LEU A 223 -3.80 -6.88 -24.88
N ASP A 224 -4.22 -8.14 -25.00
CA ASP A 224 -5.34 -8.70 -24.23
C ASP A 224 -5.06 -8.69 -22.71
N LEU A 225 -3.77 -8.64 -22.31
CA LEU A 225 -3.37 -8.52 -20.91
C LEU A 225 -3.85 -7.19 -20.27
N LEU A 226 -4.09 -6.15 -21.08
CA LEU A 226 -4.60 -4.87 -20.60
C LEU A 226 -5.99 -5.00 -19.97
N ASP A 227 -6.76 -6.03 -20.30
CA ASP A 227 -8.09 -6.25 -19.70
C ASP A 227 -8.00 -6.61 -18.21
N PHE A 228 -6.90 -7.22 -17.75
CA PHE A 228 -6.65 -7.43 -16.32
C PHE A 228 -6.45 -6.10 -15.61
N VAL A 229 -5.63 -5.22 -16.19
CA VAL A 229 -5.37 -3.88 -15.67
C VAL A 229 -6.66 -3.05 -15.63
N ARG A 230 -7.45 -3.04 -16.72
CA ARG A 230 -8.74 -2.33 -16.78
C ARG A 230 -9.71 -2.78 -15.69
N ARG A 231 -9.87 -4.10 -15.52
CA ARG A 231 -10.73 -4.67 -14.46
C ARG A 231 -10.31 -4.18 -13.08
N ASN A 232 -9.01 -4.25 -12.79
CA ASN A 232 -8.50 -3.79 -11.50
C ASN A 232 -8.62 -2.27 -11.31
N LEU A 233 -8.27 -1.46 -12.30
CA LEU A 233 -8.41 0.00 -12.21
C LEU A 233 -9.87 0.42 -12.03
N ASN A 234 -10.82 -0.25 -12.71
CA ASN A 234 -12.25 0.01 -12.52
C ASN A 234 -12.73 -0.32 -11.10
N PHE A 235 -12.16 -1.33 -10.45
CA PHE A 235 -12.38 -1.60 -9.03
C PHE A 235 -11.79 -0.50 -8.15
N LEU A 236 -10.51 -0.14 -8.39
CA LEU A 236 -9.77 0.82 -7.57
C LEU A 236 -10.29 2.26 -7.67
N LEU A 237 -11.01 2.63 -8.73
CA LEU A 237 -11.71 3.93 -8.78
C LEU A 237 -12.64 4.16 -7.57
N TYR A 238 -13.23 3.09 -7.02
CA TYR A 238 -14.16 3.18 -5.90
C TYR A 238 -13.47 3.23 -4.53
N THR A 239 -12.15 3.06 -4.46
CA THR A 239 -11.39 3.20 -3.21
C THR A 239 -11.01 4.65 -2.93
N PHE A 240 -11.02 5.53 -3.93
CA PHE A 240 -10.71 6.94 -3.76
C PHE A 240 -11.77 7.66 -2.91
N ARG A 241 -11.30 8.44 -1.96
CA ARG A 241 -12.08 9.30 -1.07
C ARG A 241 -12.12 10.74 -1.61
N SER A 242 -12.90 11.62 -0.96
CA SER A 242 -13.05 13.03 -1.38
C SER A 242 -11.77 13.84 -1.31
N ASN A 243 -10.89 13.52 -0.37
CA ASN A 243 -9.60 14.17 -0.17
C ASN A 243 -8.45 13.51 -0.96
N GLY A 244 -8.75 12.52 -1.82
CA GLY A 244 -7.75 11.83 -2.64
C GLY A 244 -7.00 10.70 -1.94
N GLU A 245 -7.30 10.40 -0.67
CA GLU A 245 -6.87 9.17 -0.01
C GLU A 245 -7.56 7.94 -0.64
N VAL A 246 -7.01 6.75 -0.42
CA VAL A 246 -7.65 5.48 -0.78
C VAL A 246 -8.04 4.68 0.46
N THR A 247 -9.05 3.81 0.30
CA THR A 247 -9.44 2.85 1.34
C THR A 247 -8.23 2.03 1.81
N ALA A 248 -8.03 2.01 3.13
CA ALA A 248 -7.05 1.15 3.80
C ALA A 248 -7.76 0.01 4.54
N GLY A 249 -7.02 -1.07 4.82
CA GLY A 249 -7.52 -2.25 5.53
C GLY A 249 -8.21 -3.28 4.63
N LEU A 250 -8.02 -3.19 3.30
CA LEU A 250 -8.55 -4.18 2.36
C LEU A 250 -7.73 -5.48 2.36
N SER A 251 -6.50 -5.45 2.86
CA SER A 251 -5.64 -6.61 3.11
C SER A 251 -5.47 -6.88 4.62
N GLU A 252 -5.33 -8.16 5.00
CA GLU A 252 -5.06 -8.56 6.40
C GLU A 252 -3.61 -8.28 6.83
N ALA A 253 -2.72 -7.98 5.88
CA ALA A 253 -1.30 -7.74 6.14
C ALA A 253 -1.02 -6.39 6.83
N GLY A 254 -1.99 -5.46 6.82
CA GLY A 254 -1.93 -4.24 7.65
C GLY A 254 -0.91 -3.17 7.23
N PHE A 255 -0.34 -3.25 6.02
CA PHE A 255 0.67 -2.31 5.52
C PHE A 255 0.07 -1.07 4.80
N GLU A 256 -1.25 -0.98 4.70
CA GLU A 256 -1.92 0.11 3.98
C GLU A 256 -2.01 1.38 4.82
N ASN A 257 -1.51 2.50 4.28
CA ASN A 257 -1.46 3.80 4.96
C ASN A 257 -2.41 4.86 4.35
N GLY A 258 -3.26 4.44 3.39
CA GLY A 258 -4.22 5.27 2.67
C GLY A 258 -3.62 6.14 1.54
N LEU A 259 -2.31 6.08 1.31
CA LEU A 259 -1.71 6.77 0.15
C LEU A 259 -2.03 6.04 -1.15
N PRO A 260 -2.52 6.76 -2.18
CA PRO A 260 -2.65 6.18 -3.51
C PRO A 260 -1.28 5.93 -4.14
N SER A 261 -1.19 4.90 -4.99
CA SER A 261 0.01 4.53 -5.73
C SER A 261 -0.30 4.31 -7.22
N GLY A 262 0.72 3.99 -8.02
CA GLY A 262 0.53 3.62 -9.42
C GLY A 262 0.31 4.81 -10.37
N TYR A 263 0.93 5.96 -10.11
CA TYR A 263 0.80 7.15 -10.97
C TYR A 263 1.03 6.85 -12.47
N ALA A 264 2.11 6.13 -12.78
CA ALA A 264 2.43 5.74 -14.15
C ALA A 264 1.37 4.83 -14.78
N VAL A 265 0.79 3.91 -13.99
CA VAL A 265 -0.27 2.99 -14.42
C VAL A 265 -1.52 3.77 -14.81
N TRP A 266 -2.00 4.66 -13.92
CA TRP A 266 -3.15 5.52 -14.20
C TRP A 266 -2.93 6.39 -15.43
N LYS A 267 -1.77 7.06 -15.51
CA LYS A 267 -1.45 7.97 -16.61
C LYS A 267 -1.41 7.22 -17.94
N LYS A 268 -0.73 6.07 -17.98
CA LYS A 268 -0.63 5.22 -19.18
C LYS A 268 -1.99 4.70 -19.62
N MET A 269 -2.78 4.14 -18.71
CA MET A 269 -4.12 3.63 -19.06
C MET A 269 -5.09 4.75 -19.45
N SER A 270 -4.93 5.96 -18.91
CA SER A 270 -5.72 7.13 -19.36
C SER A 270 -5.46 7.48 -20.82
N ILE A 271 -4.21 7.30 -21.30
CA ILE A 271 -3.82 7.51 -22.69
C ILE A 271 -4.35 6.39 -23.57
N VAL A 272 -4.09 5.14 -23.18
CA VAL A 272 -4.45 3.95 -23.96
C VAL A 272 -5.96 3.87 -24.19
N ASP A 273 -6.75 4.12 -23.14
CA ASP A 273 -8.22 4.00 -23.20
C ASP A 273 -8.93 5.34 -23.44
N GLN A 274 -8.19 6.45 -23.54
CA GLN A 274 -8.75 7.81 -23.57
C GLN A 274 -9.73 8.06 -22.40
N ASN A 275 -9.40 7.51 -21.23
CA ASN A 275 -10.31 7.44 -20.10
C ASN A 275 -10.08 8.62 -19.14
N GLY A 276 -11.05 9.52 -19.11
CA GLY A 276 -11.01 10.71 -18.26
C GLY A 276 -11.08 10.45 -16.76
N LEU A 277 -11.66 9.33 -16.31
CA LEU A 277 -11.65 8.93 -14.90
C LEU A 277 -10.24 8.46 -14.49
N TYR A 278 -9.56 7.71 -15.36
CA TYR A 278 -8.18 7.29 -15.11
C TYR A 278 -7.22 8.49 -15.09
N ALA A 279 -7.44 9.49 -15.95
CA ALA A 279 -6.68 10.74 -15.89
C ALA A 279 -6.86 11.45 -14.54
N THR A 280 -8.11 11.59 -14.07
CA THR A 280 -8.41 12.19 -12.76
C THR A 280 -7.85 11.36 -11.60
N ALA A 281 -7.89 10.02 -11.66
CA ALA A 281 -7.28 9.15 -10.65
C ALA A 281 -5.77 9.32 -10.58
N GLY A 282 -5.11 9.47 -11.74
CA GLY A 282 -3.69 9.80 -11.83
C GLY A 282 -3.37 11.16 -11.20
N ASP A 283 -4.16 12.19 -11.51
CA ASP A 283 -4.00 13.54 -10.93
C ASP A 283 -4.20 13.51 -9.41
N LEU A 284 -5.22 12.81 -8.89
CA LEU A 284 -5.43 12.61 -7.45
C LEU A 284 -4.27 11.85 -6.82
N THR A 285 -3.80 10.78 -7.45
CA THR A 285 -2.68 9.98 -6.95
C THR A 285 -1.45 10.83 -6.74
N LEU A 286 -1.07 11.60 -7.76
CA LEU A 286 0.09 12.47 -7.71
C LEU A 286 -0.10 13.60 -6.68
N ASN A 287 -1.24 14.29 -6.69
CA ASN A 287 -1.49 15.41 -5.79
C ASN A 287 -1.49 14.96 -4.32
N THR A 288 -2.17 13.86 -4.00
CA THR A 288 -2.16 13.31 -2.64
C THR A 288 -0.74 12.93 -2.24
N TYR A 289 -0.01 12.22 -3.09
CA TYR A 289 1.36 11.80 -2.79
C TYR A 289 2.32 12.99 -2.58
N LEU A 290 2.31 13.98 -3.49
CA LEU A 290 3.14 15.18 -3.39
C LEU A 290 2.80 16.05 -2.17
N SER A 291 1.52 16.14 -1.79
CA SER A 291 1.09 16.90 -0.60
C SER A 291 1.67 16.38 0.71
N ARG A 292 2.23 15.17 0.70
CA ARG A 292 2.82 14.51 1.87
C ARG A 292 4.31 14.70 2.02
N PHE A 293 4.94 15.41 1.09
CA PHE A 293 6.33 15.75 1.23
C PHE A 293 6.52 16.91 2.19
N ASP A 294 7.51 16.74 3.06
CA ASP A 294 8.03 17.80 3.91
C ASP A 294 9.53 17.88 3.69
N ASN A 295 9.96 19.02 3.14
CA ASN A 295 11.36 19.29 2.82
C ASN A 295 12.05 18.15 2.02
N GLY A 296 11.38 17.61 1.00
CA GLY A 296 11.92 16.56 0.12
C GLY A 296 11.85 15.14 0.67
N ILE A 297 11.21 14.91 1.83
CA ILE A 297 11.02 13.58 2.42
C ILE A 297 9.53 13.33 2.61
N ILE A 298 9.05 12.14 2.23
CA ILE A 298 7.63 11.80 2.36
C ILE A 298 7.22 11.51 3.81
N ARG A 299 6.00 11.89 4.18
CA ARG A 299 5.28 11.46 5.39
C ARG A 299 4.26 10.37 5.00
N PRO A 300 4.65 9.08 4.98
CA PRO A 300 3.85 8.02 4.35
C PRO A 300 2.54 7.73 5.09
N TYR A 301 2.53 7.94 6.41
CA TYR A 301 1.33 7.77 7.23
C TYR A 301 0.52 9.07 7.22
N LEU A 302 -0.56 9.09 6.43
CA LEU A 302 -1.36 10.28 6.15
C LEU A 302 -1.85 10.98 7.42
N ASN A 303 -2.27 10.19 8.41
CA ASN A 303 -3.08 10.65 9.53
C ASN A 303 -2.51 10.27 10.90
N HIS A 304 -1.21 9.96 10.96
CA HIS A 304 -0.53 9.78 12.23
C HIS A 304 -0.03 11.14 12.75
N PRO A 305 -0.27 11.51 14.03
CA PRO A 305 0.08 12.83 14.57
C PRO A 305 1.59 13.09 14.58
N ASN A 306 2.39 12.04 14.82
CA ASN A 306 3.84 12.12 14.70
C ASN A 306 4.27 12.10 13.21
N PRO A 307 4.85 13.18 12.65
CA PRO A 307 5.29 13.24 11.25
C PRO A 307 6.50 12.34 10.95
N ASN A 308 7.17 11.83 11.99
CA ASN A 308 8.27 10.88 11.90
C ASN A 308 7.80 9.43 12.18
N PHE A 309 6.49 9.19 12.26
CA PHE A 309 5.96 7.87 12.53
C PHE A 309 6.30 6.87 11.42
N GLN A 310 6.63 5.65 11.83
CA GLN A 310 7.05 4.55 10.98
C GLN A 310 6.53 3.26 11.56
N ILE A 311 6.07 2.36 10.70
CA ILE A 311 5.76 0.98 11.06
C ILE A 311 6.79 0.07 10.39
N GLY A 312 7.29 -0.90 11.14
CA GLY A 312 8.21 -1.90 10.65
C GLY A 312 9.44 -1.28 9.98
N ASN A 313 9.61 -1.62 8.71
CA ASN A 313 10.86 -1.43 7.96
C ASN A 313 10.85 -0.18 7.07
N ASP A 314 9.76 0.59 7.10
CA ASP A 314 9.59 1.78 6.26
C ASP A 314 10.39 2.98 6.80
N SER A 315 11.56 3.24 6.22
CA SER A 315 12.21 4.56 6.38
C SER A 315 11.64 5.56 5.38
N ARG A 316 11.47 6.80 5.81
CA ARG A 316 11.07 7.88 4.89
C ARG A 316 12.11 8.15 3.80
N LEU A 317 13.41 8.00 4.10
CA LEU A 317 14.47 8.11 3.08
C LEU A 317 14.31 7.03 2.01
N PHE A 318 14.05 5.79 2.44
CA PHE A 318 13.93 4.64 1.55
C PHE A 318 12.63 4.67 0.75
N VAL A 319 11.49 4.98 1.37
CA VAL A 319 10.21 5.12 0.68
C VAL A 319 10.26 6.24 -0.36
N THR A 320 11.00 7.32 -0.09
CA THR A 320 11.17 8.43 -1.04
C THR A 320 12.13 8.12 -2.20
N SER A 321 12.93 7.06 -2.10
CA SER A 321 14.01 6.78 -3.08
C SER A 321 13.56 6.58 -4.51
N ASN A 322 12.29 6.22 -4.72
CA ASN A 322 11.70 6.02 -6.04
C ASN A 322 11.08 7.30 -6.64
N ILE A 323 11.26 8.47 -6.02
CA ILE A 323 10.67 9.73 -6.49
C ILE A 323 11.01 10.07 -7.96
N GLY A 324 12.19 9.68 -8.44
CA GLY A 324 12.57 9.82 -9.85
C GLY A 324 11.58 9.14 -10.81
N GLN A 325 10.88 8.09 -10.40
CA GLN A 325 9.86 7.45 -11.25
C GLN A 325 8.73 8.41 -11.65
N PHE A 326 8.36 9.37 -10.80
CA PHE A 326 7.39 10.42 -11.18
C PHE A 326 7.96 11.34 -12.26
N LEU A 327 9.26 11.68 -12.15
CA LEU A 327 9.94 12.52 -13.14
C LEU A 327 10.01 11.82 -14.49
N GLU A 328 10.41 10.54 -14.51
CA GLU A 328 10.40 9.72 -15.73
C GLU A 328 8.99 9.61 -16.33
N THR A 329 7.97 9.38 -15.49
CA THR A 329 6.58 9.32 -15.95
C THR A 329 6.13 10.61 -16.62
N GLU A 330 6.49 11.77 -16.05
CA GLU A 330 6.25 13.07 -16.68
C GLU A 330 7.04 13.23 -17.98
N LEU A 331 8.27 12.71 -18.03
CA LEU A 331 9.13 12.80 -19.20
C LEU A 331 8.58 12.00 -20.39
N GLU A 332 8.07 10.79 -20.14
CA GLU A 332 7.69 9.83 -21.18
C GLU A 332 6.21 9.86 -21.55
N LEU A 333 5.31 10.20 -20.62
CA LEU A 333 3.86 10.12 -20.83
C LEU A 333 3.23 11.51 -20.79
N ASP A 334 2.52 11.89 -21.86
CA ASP A 334 1.69 13.10 -21.91
C ASP A 334 0.22 12.72 -22.14
N ASN A 335 -0.61 13.00 -21.14
CA ASN A 335 -2.05 12.79 -21.19
C ASN A 335 -2.84 14.10 -21.14
N ASN A 336 -2.23 15.28 -21.34
CA ASN A 336 -2.91 16.58 -21.23
C ASN A 336 -4.10 16.74 -22.20
N TRP A 337 -4.10 15.99 -23.30
CA TRP A 337 -5.16 15.94 -24.29
C TRP A 337 -6.36 15.07 -23.87
N VAL A 338 -6.23 14.25 -22.81
CA VAL A 338 -7.34 13.46 -22.26
C VAL A 338 -8.22 14.36 -21.40
N ASN A 339 -9.52 14.45 -21.72
CA ASN A 339 -10.46 15.23 -20.92
C ASN A 339 -10.69 14.57 -19.57
N ARG A 340 -10.38 15.26 -18.46
CA ARG A 340 -10.61 14.75 -17.09
C ARG A 340 -12.10 14.65 -16.81
N LEU A 341 -12.53 13.55 -16.20
CA LEU A 341 -13.90 13.37 -15.70
C LEU A 341 -13.91 13.44 -14.17
N PRO A 342 -14.88 14.13 -13.55
CA PRO A 342 -14.95 14.22 -12.10
C PRO A 342 -15.21 12.84 -11.48
N MET A 343 -14.62 12.58 -10.30
CA MET A 343 -14.96 11.39 -9.52
C MET A 343 -16.38 11.52 -8.97
N ASP A 344 -17.15 10.44 -9.07
CA ASP A 344 -18.52 10.40 -8.53
C ASP A 344 -18.49 10.62 -7.02
N SER A 345 -19.25 11.61 -6.56
CA SER A 345 -19.41 11.92 -5.14
C SER A 345 -20.57 11.17 -4.50
N GLN A 346 -21.37 10.44 -5.28
CA GLN A 346 -22.49 9.65 -4.77
C GLN A 346 -22.60 8.31 -5.52
N TYR A 347 -22.40 7.21 -4.80
CA TYR A 347 -22.59 5.87 -5.34
C TYR A 347 -22.78 4.83 -4.23
N GLU A 348 -23.26 3.66 -4.63
CA GLU A 348 -23.29 2.44 -3.84
C GLU A 348 -22.92 1.29 -4.78
N LYS A 349 -21.77 0.67 -4.54
CA LYS A 349 -21.19 -0.37 -5.40
C LYS A 349 -20.90 -1.60 -4.57
N PHE A 350 -21.52 -2.71 -4.92
CA PHE A 350 -21.27 -4.01 -4.30
C PHE A 350 -20.56 -4.96 -5.25
N TYR A 351 -19.46 -5.51 -4.78
CA TYR A 351 -18.63 -6.52 -5.45
C TYR A 351 -18.86 -7.86 -4.75
N ARG A 352 -19.76 -8.67 -5.32
CA ARG A 352 -20.28 -9.90 -4.70
C ARG A 352 -19.20 -10.98 -4.59
N LYS A 353 -18.28 -11.08 -5.54
CA LYS A 353 -17.20 -12.08 -5.50
C LYS A 353 -16.11 -11.66 -4.53
N SER A 354 -15.85 -10.35 -4.42
CA SER A 354 -14.87 -9.82 -3.47
C SER A 354 -15.42 -9.64 -2.05
N ASN A 355 -16.74 -9.76 -1.84
CA ASN A 355 -17.44 -9.46 -0.58
C ASN A 355 -17.14 -8.05 -0.07
N ILE A 356 -17.19 -7.04 -0.94
CA ILE A 356 -16.91 -5.65 -0.57
C ILE A 356 -18.02 -4.74 -1.09
N ALA A 357 -18.48 -3.82 -0.24
CA ALA A 357 -19.35 -2.73 -0.65
C ALA A 357 -18.67 -1.38 -0.41
N PHE A 358 -18.64 -0.54 -1.44
CA PHE A 358 -18.22 0.86 -1.35
C PHE A 358 -19.43 1.77 -1.44
N ILE A 359 -19.56 2.68 -0.50
CA ILE A 359 -20.66 3.62 -0.42
C ILE A 359 -20.09 5.01 -0.29
N ARG A 360 -20.53 5.94 -1.15
CA ARG A 360 -20.13 7.34 -1.08
C ARG A 360 -21.34 8.25 -1.06
N SER A 361 -21.31 9.22 -0.14
CA SER A 361 -22.32 10.26 0.04
C SER A 361 -21.61 11.60 0.28
N GLY A 362 -21.29 12.31 -0.80
CA GLY A 362 -20.53 13.56 -0.74
C GLY A 362 -19.09 13.34 -0.27
N LYS A 363 -18.76 13.89 0.92
CA LYS A 363 -17.45 13.73 1.58
C LYS A 363 -17.34 12.43 2.40
N THR A 364 -18.48 11.77 2.67
CA THR A 364 -18.49 10.55 3.47
C THR A 364 -18.29 9.32 2.58
N SER A 365 -17.35 8.47 2.95
CA SER A 365 -17.04 7.20 2.27
C SER A 365 -17.07 6.06 3.29
N THR A 366 -17.84 5.01 3.00
CA THR A 366 -17.95 3.81 3.83
C THR A 366 -17.55 2.59 3.03
N THR A 367 -16.79 1.70 3.65
CA THR A 367 -16.46 0.38 3.10
C THR A 367 -16.96 -0.69 4.05
N ILE A 368 -17.73 -1.66 3.53
CA ILE A 368 -18.18 -2.84 4.27
C ILE A 368 -17.50 -4.05 3.63
N MET A 369 -16.89 -4.90 4.46
CA MET A 369 -15.99 -5.96 4.01
C MET A 369 -16.40 -7.29 4.67
N GLY A 370 -16.56 -8.31 3.84
CA GLY A 370 -16.64 -9.70 4.26
C GLY A 370 -15.32 -10.43 4.02
N ASN A 371 -15.19 -11.60 4.65
CA ASN A 371 -13.99 -12.42 4.70
C ASN A 371 -12.78 -11.66 5.28
N GLN A 372 -13.01 -10.78 6.25
CA GLN A 372 -11.98 -9.97 6.91
C GLN A 372 -12.28 -9.81 8.39
N SER A 373 -11.23 -9.57 9.18
CA SER A 373 -11.38 -9.22 10.60
C SER A 373 -11.94 -7.80 10.76
N ASN A 374 -11.50 -6.87 9.90
CA ASN A 374 -12.08 -5.53 9.76
C ASN A 374 -13.25 -5.60 8.79
N PHE A 375 -14.47 -5.42 9.28
CA PHE A 375 -15.67 -5.53 8.45
C PHE A 375 -16.31 -4.19 8.08
N PHE A 376 -15.84 -3.08 8.67
CA PHE A 376 -16.45 -1.76 8.47
C PHE A 376 -15.44 -0.63 8.64
N SER A 377 -15.44 0.31 7.69
CA SER A 377 -14.75 1.60 7.83
C SER A 377 -15.64 2.75 7.36
N LEU A 378 -15.52 3.90 8.02
CA LEU A 378 -16.25 5.11 7.67
C LEU A 378 -15.33 6.33 7.77
N HIS A 379 -15.23 7.07 6.67
CA HIS A 379 -14.45 8.28 6.55
C HIS A 379 -15.37 9.45 6.33
N ASN A 380 -15.11 10.54 7.04
CA ASN A 380 -15.78 11.81 6.87
C ASN A 380 -14.72 12.91 6.76
N ASP A 381 -14.17 13.03 5.54
CA ASP A 381 -13.06 13.91 5.20
C ASP A 381 -11.83 13.76 6.13
N SER A 382 -11.67 14.64 7.12
CA SER A 382 -10.48 14.65 7.99
C SER A 382 -10.51 13.64 9.14
N ILE A 383 -11.68 13.11 9.50
CA ILE A 383 -11.86 12.12 10.59
C ILE A 383 -12.34 10.78 10.05
N ALA A 384 -12.04 9.70 10.78
CA ALA A 384 -12.43 8.36 10.36
C ALA A 384 -12.56 7.38 11.53
N ILE A 385 -13.44 6.40 11.30
CA ILE A 385 -13.38 5.06 11.88
C ILE A 385 -12.67 4.20 10.83
N ASP A 386 -11.37 4.01 10.99
CA ASP A 386 -10.52 3.26 10.04
C ASP A 386 -10.83 1.76 10.10
N SER A 387 -11.29 1.25 11.25
CA SER A 387 -11.71 -0.14 11.41
C SER A 387 -12.78 -0.33 12.48
N ILE A 388 -13.57 -1.39 12.31
CA ILE A 388 -14.31 -2.03 13.40
C ILE A 388 -13.88 -3.50 13.48
N LEU A 389 -13.36 -3.89 14.63
CA LEU A 389 -12.88 -5.24 14.92
C LEU A 389 -13.72 -5.83 16.04
N ILE A 390 -14.03 -7.12 15.95
CA ILE A 390 -14.61 -7.86 17.07
C ILE A 390 -13.58 -8.86 17.55
N SER A 391 -13.33 -8.91 18.84
CA SER A 391 -12.47 -9.89 19.47
C SER A 391 -13.21 -10.66 20.55
N SER A 392 -12.89 -11.93 20.67
CA SER A 392 -13.38 -12.77 21.78
C SER A 392 -12.22 -13.21 22.67
N ILE A 393 -12.47 -13.28 23.98
CA ILE A 393 -11.52 -13.82 24.95
C ILE A 393 -11.82 -15.31 25.17
N TYR A 394 -11.62 -16.11 24.12
CA TYR A 394 -11.71 -17.56 24.17
C TYR A 394 -10.38 -18.18 23.72
N GLN A 395 -9.69 -18.88 24.64
CA GLN A 395 -8.34 -19.43 24.43
C GLN A 395 -7.29 -18.38 23.99
N GLY A 396 -7.40 -17.18 24.55
CA GLY A 396 -6.59 -16.02 24.19
C GLY A 396 -7.45 -14.94 23.52
N PHE A 397 -6.84 -13.79 23.25
CA PHE A 397 -7.48 -12.72 22.51
C PHE A 397 -7.33 -13.00 21.01
N ARG A 398 -8.44 -13.14 20.30
CA ARG A 398 -8.43 -13.33 18.84
C ARG A 398 -9.48 -12.46 18.19
N HIS A 399 -9.10 -11.81 17.09
CA HIS A 399 -10.03 -11.17 16.19
C HIS A 399 -10.93 -12.23 15.54
N VAL A 400 -12.21 -11.91 15.48
CA VAL A 400 -13.24 -12.71 14.85
C VAL A 400 -13.22 -12.40 13.36
N LEU A 401 -13.20 -13.44 12.54
CA LEU A 401 -13.31 -13.32 11.10
C LEU A 401 -14.79 -13.22 10.71
N MET A 402 -15.18 -12.11 10.08
CA MET A 402 -16.50 -11.97 9.48
C MET A 402 -16.50 -12.63 8.11
N THR A 403 -17.48 -13.49 7.83
CA THR A 403 -17.53 -14.32 6.62
C THR A 403 -18.69 -13.93 5.73
N GLY A 404 -18.42 -13.88 4.43
CA GLY A 404 -19.38 -13.47 3.42
C GLY A 404 -19.88 -12.03 3.60
N LEU A 405 -20.52 -11.52 2.55
CA LEU A 405 -21.31 -10.30 2.62
C LEU A 405 -22.52 -10.48 1.72
N ALA A 406 -23.71 -10.56 2.30
CA ALA A 406 -24.96 -10.59 1.56
C ALA A 406 -25.65 -9.22 1.63
N ILE A 407 -26.45 -8.90 0.62
CA ILE A 407 -27.25 -7.68 0.59
C ILE A 407 -28.71 -8.06 0.44
N ASP A 408 -29.54 -7.55 1.33
CA ASP A 408 -30.98 -7.45 1.15
C ASP A 408 -31.40 -5.97 1.17
N ARG A 409 -31.77 -5.45 0.00
CA ARG A 409 -32.14 -4.03 -0.20
C ARG A 409 -31.04 -3.04 0.23
N LYS A 410 -31.12 -2.52 1.46
CA LYS A 410 -30.21 -1.52 2.06
C LYS A 410 -29.53 -2.06 3.32
N THR A 411 -29.67 -3.37 3.55
CA THR A 411 -29.15 -4.09 4.69
C THR A 411 -28.04 -5.00 4.22
N TYR A 412 -26.88 -4.92 4.88
CA TYR A 412 -25.74 -5.78 4.63
C TYR A 412 -25.67 -6.81 5.75
N LEU A 413 -25.55 -8.08 5.38
CA LEU A 413 -25.58 -9.20 6.31
C LEU A 413 -24.24 -9.93 6.26
N THR A 414 -23.64 -10.15 7.43
CA THR A 414 -22.42 -10.97 7.57
C THR A 414 -22.47 -11.73 8.89
N GLU A 415 -21.86 -12.92 8.91
CA GLU A 415 -21.78 -13.77 10.10
C GLU A 415 -20.33 -14.15 10.38
N SER A 416 -19.99 -14.32 11.65
CA SER A 416 -18.65 -14.77 12.01
C SER A 416 -18.48 -16.27 11.83
N GLU A 417 -17.26 -16.68 11.52
CA GLU A 417 -16.84 -18.07 11.68
C GLU A 417 -15.83 -18.19 12.83
N THR A 418 -16.20 -18.94 13.88
CA THR A 418 -15.30 -19.26 14.99
C THR A 418 -14.79 -20.69 14.85
N VAL A 419 -13.48 -20.88 14.71
CA VAL A 419 -12.87 -22.21 14.54
C VAL A 419 -11.76 -22.48 15.55
N GLN A 420 -11.54 -23.76 15.84
CA GLN A 420 -10.46 -24.25 16.70
C GLN A 420 -9.63 -25.34 16.03
N CYS A 421 -8.31 -25.23 16.15
CA CYS A 421 -7.39 -26.30 15.78
C CYS A 421 -7.31 -27.33 16.92
N VAL A 422 -7.74 -28.57 16.66
CA VAL A 422 -7.69 -29.67 17.63
C VAL A 422 -6.74 -30.78 17.18
N PHE A 423 -6.10 -31.43 18.15
CA PHE A 423 -5.42 -32.71 17.94
C PHE A 423 -6.32 -33.83 18.43
N ARG A 424 -6.72 -34.73 17.53
CA ARG A 424 -7.33 -35.98 17.99
C ARG A 424 -6.25 -36.89 18.59
N PRO A 425 -6.51 -37.64 19.68
CA PRO A 425 -5.50 -38.44 20.41
C PRO A 425 -4.67 -39.44 19.59
N LYS A 426 -5.02 -39.70 18.32
CA LYS A 426 -4.33 -40.61 17.40
C LYS A 426 -3.91 -39.97 16.07
N SER A 427 -4.12 -38.66 15.89
CA SER A 427 -3.80 -37.97 14.63
C SER A 427 -2.49 -37.19 14.76
N LYS A 428 -1.61 -37.32 13.77
CA LYS A 428 -0.46 -36.41 13.59
C LYS A 428 -0.85 -35.11 12.88
N LYS A 429 -2.08 -35.02 12.37
CA LYS A 429 -2.61 -33.84 11.66
C LYS A 429 -3.52 -33.04 12.58
N ARG A 430 -3.34 -31.72 12.55
CA ARG A 430 -4.28 -30.76 13.14
C ARG A 430 -5.57 -30.78 12.33
N GLU A 431 -6.71 -30.75 13.02
CA GLU A 431 -8.03 -30.62 12.42
C GLU A 431 -8.62 -29.28 12.84
N ILE A 432 -9.31 -28.60 11.92
CA ILE A 432 -10.02 -27.35 12.19
C ILE A 432 -11.48 -27.72 12.42
N VAL A 433 -12.01 -27.37 13.60
CA VAL A 433 -13.39 -27.64 14.00
C VAL A 433 -14.10 -26.33 14.23
N ALA A 434 -15.27 -26.15 13.61
CA ALA A 434 -16.15 -25.02 13.87
C ALA A 434 -16.71 -25.11 15.29
N LEU A 435 -16.65 -23.99 16.00
CA LEU A 435 -17.18 -23.86 17.35
C LEU A 435 -18.63 -23.40 17.32
N ASP A 436 -19.36 -23.76 18.38
CA ASP A 436 -20.74 -23.33 18.59
C ASP A 436 -20.77 -21.91 19.17
N PHE A 437 -20.22 -20.97 18.40
CA PHE A 437 -20.21 -19.54 18.74
C PHE A 437 -20.24 -18.70 17.46
N LYS A 438 -21.34 -17.98 17.27
CA LYS A 438 -21.59 -17.14 16.10
C LYS A 438 -21.97 -15.72 16.50
N ILE A 439 -21.52 -14.77 15.71
CA ILE A 439 -21.91 -13.36 15.75
C ILE A 439 -22.56 -13.06 14.41
N PHE A 440 -23.80 -12.60 14.45
CA PHE A 440 -24.54 -12.09 13.31
C PHE A 440 -24.52 -10.57 13.31
N MET A 441 -24.29 -10.01 12.13
CA MET A 441 -24.23 -8.58 11.90
C MET A 441 -25.19 -8.19 10.79
N GLU A 442 -26.10 -7.28 11.11
CA GLU A 442 -26.90 -6.56 10.13
C GLU A 442 -26.48 -5.10 10.12
N ILE A 443 -26.15 -4.57 8.95
CA ILE A 443 -25.71 -3.18 8.79
C ILE A 443 -26.72 -2.47 7.91
N ASP A 444 -27.56 -1.65 8.52
CA ASP A 444 -28.64 -0.93 7.87
C ASP A 444 -28.23 0.49 7.51
N ARG A 445 -28.54 0.89 6.27
CA ARG A 445 -28.35 2.27 5.84
C ARG A 445 -29.42 3.19 6.43
N ILE A 446 -29.02 4.14 7.26
CA ILE A 446 -29.89 5.18 7.82
C ILE A 446 -29.58 6.55 7.20
N LYS A 447 -30.34 7.57 7.60
CA LYS A 447 -30.04 8.95 7.19
C LYS A 447 -28.69 9.36 7.78
N ASP A 448 -27.80 9.85 6.94
CA ASP A 448 -26.47 10.36 7.30
C ASP A 448 -25.58 9.32 8.03
N GLY A 449 -25.81 8.01 7.85
CA GLY A 449 -25.07 7.00 8.62
C GLY A 449 -25.51 5.55 8.44
N PHE A 450 -25.15 4.72 9.43
CA PHE A 450 -25.42 3.29 9.50
C PHE A 450 -25.89 2.88 10.90
N GLU A 451 -26.77 1.88 10.96
CA GLU A 451 -27.14 1.16 12.18
C GLU A 451 -26.55 -0.26 12.08
N LEU A 452 -25.80 -0.66 13.10
CA LEU A 452 -25.12 -1.95 13.16
C LEU A 452 -25.82 -2.77 14.26
N ASN A 453 -26.55 -3.80 13.86
CA ASN A 453 -27.27 -4.73 14.74
C ASN A 453 -26.39 -5.96 14.97
N PHE A 454 -26.10 -6.23 16.24
CA PHE A 454 -25.25 -7.32 16.69
C PHE A 454 -26.10 -8.36 17.40
N THR A 455 -25.91 -9.64 17.07
CA THR A 455 -26.53 -10.74 17.82
C THR A 455 -25.55 -11.89 17.95
N THR A 456 -25.38 -12.42 19.16
CA THR A 456 -24.55 -13.60 19.40
C THR A 456 -25.41 -14.84 19.64
N GLU A 457 -25.00 -15.98 19.08
CA GLU A 457 -25.62 -17.28 19.30
C GLU A 457 -24.55 -18.31 19.73
N GLY A 458 -24.96 -19.27 20.56
CA GLY A 458 -24.10 -20.36 21.03
C GLY A 458 -23.64 -20.15 22.47
N TRP A 459 -22.34 -19.96 22.70
CA TRP A 459 -21.77 -19.90 24.04
C TRP A 459 -22.15 -18.67 24.87
N ASP A 460 -22.46 -18.92 26.15
CA ASP A 460 -22.74 -17.91 27.17
C ASP A 460 -21.49 -17.55 27.99
N GLY A 461 -21.42 -16.30 28.47
CA GLY A 461 -20.39 -15.83 29.38
C GLY A 461 -19.04 -15.51 28.72
N ILE A 462 -18.98 -15.42 27.39
CA ILE A 462 -17.77 -15.11 26.64
C ILE A 462 -17.57 -13.57 26.60
N PRO A 463 -16.47 -13.04 27.14
CA PRO A 463 -16.17 -11.61 27.03
C PRO A 463 -15.81 -11.24 25.58
N LEU A 464 -16.45 -10.20 25.07
CA LEU A 464 -16.22 -9.65 23.74
C LEU A 464 -15.63 -8.25 23.82
N ILE A 465 -14.82 -7.87 22.85
CA ILE A 465 -14.43 -6.48 22.62
C ILE A 465 -14.87 -6.10 21.21
N ILE A 466 -15.72 -5.09 21.10
CA ILE A 466 -16.00 -4.42 19.84
C ILE A 466 -15.13 -3.16 19.84
N GLU A 467 -14.11 -3.16 18.99
CA GLU A 467 -13.09 -2.13 18.89
C GLU A 467 -13.35 -1.26 17.68
N PHE A 468 -13.52 0.04 17.92
CA PHE A 468 -13.50 1.07 16.88
C PHE A 468 -12.08 1.64 16.80
N GLY A 469 -11.40 1.40 15.69
CA GLY A 469 -10.11 2.02 15.36
C GLY A 469 -10.34 3.44 14.87
N LEU A 470 -10.22 4.41 15.77
CA LEU A 470 -10.37 5.83 15.45
C LEU A 470 -9.04 6.40 14.96
N ARG A 471 -9.13 7.19 13.90
CA ARG A 471 -8.01 7.98 13.40
C ARG A 471 -7.50 8.92 14.51
N LYS A 472 -6.18 8.99 14.71
CA LYS A 472 -5.51 9.82 15.73
C LYS A 472 -5.50 11.33 15.38
N VAL A 473 -6.66 11.88 15.03
CA VAL A 473 -6.86 13.28 14.63
C VAL A 473 -8.15 13.81 15.26
N GLY A 474 -8.09 15.01 15.85
CA GLY A 474 -9.24 15.69 16.44
C GLY A 474 -9.47 15.31 17.90
N THR A 475 -10.69 15.56 18.37
CA THR A 475 -11.09 15.33 19.77
C THR A 475 -12.25 14.35 19.83
N LEU A 476 -12.17 13.40 20.75
CA LEU A 476 -13.26 12.49 21.10
C LEU A 476 -13.95 12.98 22.37
N PHE A 477 -15.25 13.25 22.28
CA PHE A 477 -16.12 13.56 23.41
C PHE A 477 -16.94 12.32 23.78
N VAL A 478 -16.99 11.96 25.05
CA VAL A 478 -17.83 10.89 25.59
C VAL A 478 -18.49 11.40 26.87
N GLY A 479 -19.79 11.65 26.82
CA GLY A 479 -20.47 12.39 27.88
C GLY A 479 -19.85 13.78 28.09
N ASP A 480 -19.46 14.11 29.31
CA ASP A 480 -18.81 15.38 29.66
C ASP A 480 -17.27 15.34 29.52
N CYS A 481 -16.71 14.18 29.18
CA CYS A 481 -15.26 14.00 29.03
C CYS A 481 -14.83 14.26 27.59
N ASN A 482 -13.62 14.81 27.42
CA ASN A 482 -12.98 14.98 26.12
C ASN A 482 -11.57 14.38 26.14
N TRP A 483 -11.15 13.88 24.99
CA TRP A 483 -9.91 13.15 24.78
C TRP A 483 -9.25 13.65 23.49
N ASP A 484 -7.99 14.06 23.56
CA ASP A 484 -7.21 14.34 22.36
C ASP A 484 -6.85 13.00 21.69
N LEU A 485 -7.38 12.76 20.49
CA LEU A 485 -7.18 11.49 19.80
C LEU A 485 -5.71 11.25 19.42
N SER A 486 -4.87 12.29 19.35
CA SER A 486 -3.44 12.13 19.08
C SER A 486 -2.66 11.52 20.25
N GLU A 487 -3.16 11.69 21.48
CA GLU A 487 -2.54 11.21 22.72
C GLU A 487 -3.33 10.07 23.38
N THR A 488 -4.46 9.67 22.78
CA THR A 488 -5.37 8.67 23.33
C THR A 488 -5.09 7.28 22.77
N ASP A 489 -4.94 6.31 23.66
CA ASP A 489 -4.81 4.90 23.27
C ASP A 489 -6.14 4.14 23.34
N VAL A 490 -6.90 4.29 24.44
CA VAL A 490 -8.16 3.56 24.67
C VAL A 490 -9.16 4.39 25.47
N VAL A 491 -10.41 4.41 25.03
CA VAL A 491 -11.58 4.90 25.75
C VAL A 491 -12.66 3.83 25.72
N PHE A 492 -13.39 3.64 26.82
CA PHE A 492 -14.53 2.72 26.87
C PHE A 492 -15.84 3.51 26.68
N LEU A 493 -16.73 3.02 25.83
CA LEU A 493 -18.05 3.60 25.60
C LEU A 493 -19.12 2.75 26.29
N SER A 494 -19.74 3.30 27.34
CA SER A 494 -20.92 2.71 27.97
C SER A 494 -22.18 3.28 27.32
N GLU A 495 -23.07 3.93 28.05
CA GLU A 495 -24.38 4.36 27.50
C GLU A 495 -24.35 5.76 26.89
N GLU A 496 -23.24 6.49 27.05
CA GLU A 496 -23.08 7.86 26.58
C GLU A 496 -22.97 7.95 25.05
N LEU A 497 -23.29 9.14 24.52
CA LEU A 497 -22.97 9.48 23.13
C LEU A 497 -21.46 9.74 23.01
N ALA A 498 -20.81 9.07 22.06
CA ALA A 498 -19.47 9.41 21.62
C ALA A 498 -19.52 10.32 20.38
N VAL A 499 -18.65 11.34 20.36
CA VAL A 499 -18.55 12.29 19.26
C VAL A 499 -17.10 12.54 18.92
N ILE A 500 -16.72 12.27 17.68
CA ILE A 500 -15.42 12.63 17.12
C ILE A 500 -15.59 13.93 16.35
N GLU A 501 -14.77 14.94 16.66
CA GLU A 501 -14.80 16.24 15.98
C GLU A 501 -13.40 16.67 15.54
N ASN A 502 -13.30 17.15 14.31
CA ASN A 502 -12.14 17.90 13.82
C ASN A 502 -12.62 19.00 12.87
N ASN A 503 -12.36 20.26 13.22
CA ASN A 503 -12.86 21.43 12.48
C ASN A 503 -14.40 21.39 12.29
N LYS A 504 -14.87 21.09 11.08
CA LYS A 504 -16.30 21.02 10.72
C LYS A 504 -16.80 19.58 10.55
N ASP A 505 -15.90 18.59 10.59
CA ASP A 505 -16.25 17.20 10.39
C ASP A 505 -16.62 16.57 11.73
N ARG A 506 -17.72 15.82 11.72
CA ARG A 506 -18.23 15.17 12.93
C ARG A 506 -18.69 13.73 12.64
N ILE A 507 -18.30 12.80 13.51
CA ILE A 507 -18.84 11.43 13.56
C ILE A 507 -19.43 11.19 14.95
N LYS A 508 -20.64 10.66 15.03
CA LYS A 508 -21.33 10.30 16.27
C LYS A 508 -21.49 8.79 16.35
N ILE A 509 -21.26 8.21 17.53
CA ILE A 509 -21.43 6.79 17.82
C ILE A 509 -22.31 6.65 19.07
N GLU A 510 -23.42 5.92 18.94
CA GLU A 510 -24.40 5.66 20.00
C GLU A 510 -24.55 4.15 20.21
N GLY A 511 -24.97 3.72 21.41
CA GLY A 511 -25.26 2.31 21.70
C GLY A 511 -24.09 1.52 22.28
N GLY A 512 -23.24 2.17 23.09
CA GLY A 512 -22.16 1.46 23.77
C GLY A 512 -22.62 0.57 24.91
N LYS A 513 -21.70 -0.28 25.38
CA LYS A 513 -21.93 -1.26 26.44
C LYS A 513 -20.60 -1.65 27.06
N VAL A 514 -20.48 -1.60 28.39
CA VAL A 514 -19.30 -2.06 29.13
C VAL A 514 -19.71 -2.93 30.30
N GLU A 515 -19.52 -4.24 30.15
CA GLU A 515 -19.78 -5.25 31.20
C GLU A 515 -18.48 -5.78 31.81
N HIS A 516 -17.36 -5.60 31.12
CA HIS A 516 -16.04 -5.96 31.62
C HIS A 516 -14.94 -5.00 31.16
N LYS A 517 -13.80 -5.06 31.85
CA LYS A 517 -12.52 -4.41 31.46
C LYS A 517 -11.34 -5.38 31.56
N ILE A 518 -11.62 -6.66 31.30
CA ILE A 518 -10.65 -7.76 31.37
C ILE A 518 -9.49 -7.55 30.40
N PHE A 519 -9.77 -6.98 29.22
CA PHE A 519 -8.75 -6.71 28.22
C PHE A 519 -7.94 -5.46 28.59
N GLN A 520 -6.62 -5.61 28.62
CA GLN A 520 -5.68 -4.49 28.66
C GLN A 520 -5.08 -4.35 27.28
N ALA A 521 -5.30 -3.19 26.67
CA ALA A 521 -4.75 -2.92 25.37
C ALA A 521 -3.26 -2.57 25.49
N GLU A 522 -2.43 -3.06 24.58
CA GLU A 522 -1.04 -2.64 24.51
C GLU A 522 -0.95 -1.15 24.16
N ASN A 523 -0.09 -0.41 24.86
CA ASN A 523 0.27 0.95 24.48
C ASN A 523 1.06 0.88 23.16
N ASN A 524 0.82 1.81 22.23
CA ASN A 524 1.41 1.89 20.88
C ASN A 524 0.55 1.32 19.72
N SER A 525 -0.74 1.65 19.70
CA SER A 525 -1.60 1.41 18.51
C SER A 525 -1.50 2.55 17.50
N ASN A 526 -1.64 2.22 16.21
CA ASN A 526 -1.80 3.19 15.11
C ASN A 526 -3.09 4.02 15.23
N PHE A 527 -4.04 3.54 16.03
CA PHE A 527 -5.37 4.09 16.21
C PHE A 527 -5.60 4.46 17.67
N ALA A 528 -6.40 5.50 17.91
CA ALA A 528 -7.06 5.66 19.19
C ALA A 528 -8.25 4.67 19.21
N ARG A 529 -8.43 3.91 20.28
CA ARG A 529 -9.43 2.84 20.31
C ARG A 529 -10.63 3.23 21.17
N LEU A 530 -11.83 3.06 20.63
CA LEU A 530 -13.08 3.17 21.38
C LEU A 530 -13.67 1.77 21.56
N PHE A 531 -13.73 1.29 22.80
CA PHE A 531 -14.12 -0.07 23.14
C PHE A 531 -15.54 -0.15 23.69
N LEU A 532 -16.29 -1.12 23.18
CA LEU A 532 -17.43 -1.71 23.85
C LEU A 532 -17.01 -3.10 24.32
N ALA A 533 -17.49 -3.51 25.48
CA ALA A 533 -17.07 -4.73 26.16
C ALA A 533 -18.25 -5.54 26.73
N PRO A 534 -19.14 -6.09 25.87
CA PRO A 534 -20.25 -6.91 26.31
C PRO A 534 -19.84 -8.35 26.66
N ILE A 535 -20.70 -9.07 27.37
CA ILE A 535 -20.58 -10.51 27.64
C ILE A 535 -21.73 -11.25 26.94
N THR A 536 -21.43 -12.40 26.32
CA THR A 536 -22.47 -13.20 25.65
C THR A 536 -23.48 -13.81 26.64
N PRO A 537 -24.76 -13.99 26.27
CA PRO A 537 -25.36 -13.59 25.01
C PRO A 537 -25.54 -12.07 24.93
N TYR A 538 -25.22 -11.50 23.77
CA TYR A 538 -25.30 -10.08 23.49
C TYR A 538 -26.20 -9.82 22.28
N GLU A 539 -27.16 -8.92 22.47
CA GLU A 539 -27.95 -8.30 21.42
C GLU A 539 -27.86 -6.79 21.61
N GLY A 540 -27.41 -6.07 20.58
CA GLY A 540 -27.15 -4.65 20.69
C GLY A 540 -27.18 -3.92 19.37
N ILE A 541 -27.48 -2.63 19.43
CA ILE A 541 -27.60 -1.76 18.27
C ILE A 541 -26.64 -0.60 18.44
N ILE A 542 -25.73 -0.41 17.48
CA ILE A 542 -24.81 0.72 17.43
C ILE A 542 -25.19 1.62 16.26
N ARG A 543 -25.39 2.91 16.51
CA ARG A 543 -25.65 3.89 15.44
C ARG A 543 -24.43 4.75 15.19
N ILE A 544 -24.05 4.88 13.92
CA ILE A 544 -22.95 5.70 13.46
C ILE A 544 -23.50 6.74 12.49
N THR A 545 -23.36 8.04 12.78
CA THR A 545 -23.77 9.11 11.87
C THR A 545 -22.63 10.11 11.61
N ALA A 546 -22.55 10.63 10.39
CA ALA A 546 -21.52 11.56 9.95
C ALA A 546 -22.14 12.86 9.42
N GLN A 547 -21.52 14.00 9.78
CA GLN A 547 -21.98 15.35 9.40
C GLN A 547 -20.84 16.20 8.83
#